data_AF-A0A382SJU7-F1
#
_entry.id   AF-A0A382SJU7-F1
#
_cell.length_a   1.000
_cell.length_b   1.000
_cell.length_c   1.000
_cell.angle_alpha   90.00
_cell.angle_beta   90.00
_cell.angle_gamma   90.00
#
_symmetry.space_group_name_H-M   'P 1'
#
loop_
_entity.id
_entity.type
_entity.pdbx_description
1 polymer ?
#
loop_
_entity_poly.entity_id
_entity_poly.type
_entity_poly.pdbx_seq_one_letter_code
_entity_poly.pdbx_strand_id
1 'polypeptide(L)'
;MGIINLTPDSFFSESRIDSYQKINYLDYQYADILDIGAESSRPGASPVSEKIELSRISDFLDRWNQFNKMLSIDTYKPAIARYALENGFTMINDIKSGGNDDSMLELAAEYDCPIVLMHMQGNPQTMQINPSYDNIMDEIVSFFEK
;
A
#
# COMPACT_ATOMS: atom_id res chain seq x y z
N MET A 1 2.97 -9.66 -8.67
CA MET A 1 3.10 -8.86 -7.44
C MET A 1 2.70 -9.72 -6.26
N GLY A 2 3.56 -9.89 -5.26
CA GLY A 2 3.28 -10.59 -4.01
C GLY A 2 2.99 -9.60 -2.88
N ILE A 3 2.05 -9.90 -1.99
CA ILE A 3 1.56 -8.96 -0.98
C ILE A 3 2.16 -9.30 0.39
N ILE A 4 2.76 -8.31 1.06
CA ILE A 4 3.25 -8.42 2.43
C ILE A 4 2.52 -7.39 3.29
N ASN A 5 1.64 -7.86 4.16
CA ASN A 5 0.92 -7.03 5.12
C ASN A 5 1.69 -6.96 6.44
N LEU A 6 2.13 -5.77 6.83
CA LEU A 6 2.83 -5.49 8.09
C LEU A 6 1.86 -5.17 9.25
N THR A 7 0.58 -5.49 9.08
CA THR A 7 -0.44 -5.23 10.09
C THR A 7 -0.52 -6.38 11.11
N PRO A 8 -0.83 -6.10 12.40
CA PRO A 8 -0.97 -7.12 13.44
C PRO A 8 -2.10 -8.15 13.19
N ASP A 9 -2.96 -7.88 12.21
CA ASP A 9 -4.20 -8.62 11.94
C ASP A 9 -4.03 -9.76 10.92
N SER A 10 -2.80 -10.26 10.70
CA SER A 10 -2.57 -11.43 9.83
C SER A 10 -3.04 -12.73 10.51
N PHE A 11 -4.36 -12.97 10.50
CA PHE A 11 -5.10 -14.24 10.71
C PHE A 11 -4.79 -15.18 11.90
N PHE A 12 -3.78 -14.94 12.75
CA PHE A 12 -3.45 -15.82 13.88
C PHE A 12 -3.10 -15.03 15.15
N SER A 13 -3.91 -15.22 16.19
CA SER A 13 -3.93 -14.47 17.45
C SER A 13 -2.76 -14.74 18.41
N GLU A 14 -1.87 -15.69 18.08
CA GLU A 14 -0.73 -16.11 18.91
C GLU A 14 0.63 -15.50 18.49
N SER A 15 0.72 -14.69 17.42
CA SER A 15 1.98 -14.09 16.95
C SER A 15 2.18 -12.61 17.30
N ARG A 16 1.62 -12.16 18.43
CA ARG A 16 1.79 -10.77 18.91
C ARG A 16 3.19 -10.42 19.40
N ILE A 17 4.10 -11.40 19.42
CA ILE A 17 5.52 -11.19 19.61
C ILE A 17 6.16 -11.59 18.28
N ASP A 18 6.63 -10.60 17.53
CA ASP A 18 7.41 -10.74 16.28
C ASP A 18 6.63 -11.12 14.99
N SER A 19 5.65 -10.30 14.58
CA SER A 19 4.94 -10.46 13.29
C SER A 19 5.85 -10.50 12.06
N TYR A 20 7.06 -9.93 12.14
CA TYR A 20 8.04 -9.93 11.04
C TYR A 20 8.93 -11.17 10.97
N GLN A 21 9.05 -11.97 12.04
CA GLN A 21 9.84 -13.22 12.00
C GLN A 21 9.19 -14.32 11.14
N LYS A 22 7.98 -14.11 10.64
CA LYS A 22 7.22 -15.09 9.85
C LYS A 22 7.19 -14.81 8.35
N ILE A 23 7.85 -13.77 7.83
CA ILE A 23 7.91 -13.58 6.38
C ILE A 23 8.83 -14.65 5.79
N ASN A 24 8.22 -15.72 5.25
CA ASN A 24 8.95 -16.72 4.49
C ASN A 24 9.15 -16.22 3.06
N TYR A 25 10.33 -15.68 2.77
CA TYR A 25 10.63 -15.12 1.45
C TYR A 25 10.55 -16.13 0.30
N LEU A 26 10.60 -17.44 0.60
CA LEU A 26 10.37 -18.49 -0.40
C LEU A 26 8.95 -18.44 -0.99
N ASP A 27 7.97 -17.95 -0.24
CA ASP A 27 6.58 -17.81 -0.70
C ASP A 27 6.49 -16.79 -1.85
N TYR A 28 7.46 -15.89 -1.93
CA TYR A 28 7.52 -14.82 -2.92
C TYR A 28 8.58 -15.05 -4.01
N GLN A 29 9.14 -16.26 -4.11
CA GLN A 29 10.24 -16.53 -5.04
C GLN A 29 9.88 -16.21 -6.51
N TYR A 30 8.61 -16.40 -6.89
CA TYR A 30 8.10 -16.13 -8.24
C TYR A 30 7.52 -14.72 -8.44
N ALA A 31 7.50 -13.88 -7.40
CA ALA A 31 7.02 -12.52 -7.51
C ALA A 31 8.13 -11.56 -7.95
N ASP A 32 7.93 -10.82 -9.04
CA ASP A 32 8.87 -9.78 -9.49
C ASP A 32 8.79 -8.51 -8.64
N ILE A 33 7.60 -8.22 -8.12
CA ILE A 33 7.27 -7.06 -7.29
C ILE A 33 6.73 -7.56 -5.95
N LEU A 34 7.18 -6.98 -4.85
CA LEU A 34 6.59 -7.15 -3.53
C LEU A 34 5.90 -5.86 -3.13
N ASP A 35 4.62 -5.95 -2.81
CA ASP A 35 3.78 -4.85 -2.38
C ASP A 35 3.62 -4.89 -0.87
N ILE A 36 4.14 -3.86 -0.22
CA ILE A 36 4.29 -3.81 1.24
C ILE A 36 3.27 -2.82 1.80
N GLY A 37 2.29 -3.32 2.55
CA GLY A 37 1.24 -2.50 3.17
C GLY A 37 1.36 -2.51 4.69
N ALA A 38 1.48 -1.33 5.29
CA ALA A 38 1.56 -1.17 6.75
C ALA A 38 0.26 -0.65 7.39
N GLU A 39 -0.73 -0.29 6.59
CA GLU A 39 -2.10 -0.01 6.97
C GLU A 39 -3.06 -0.97 6.24
N SER A 40 -4.14 -1.40 6.90
CA SER A 40 -5.15 -2.22 6.23
C SER A 40 -6.15 -1.34 5.51
N SER A 41 -6.39 -1.64 4.23
CA SER A 41 -7.44 -1.02 3.40
C SER A 41 -8.68 -1.92 3.23
N ARG A 42 -8.78 -3.01 4.01
CA ARG A 42 -9.94 -3.92 3.96
C ARG A 42 -11.25 -3.21 4.33
N PRO A 43 -12.42 -3.68 3.87
CA PRO A 43 -13.70 -3.13 4.30
C PRO A 43 -13.83 -3.01 5.82
N GLY A 44 -14.17 -1.81 6.30
CA GLY A 44 -14.32 -1.51 7.72
C GLY A 44 -13.01 -1.29 8.49
N ALA A 45 -11.85 -1.29 7.82
CA ALA A 45 -10.57 -0.98 8.46
C ALA A 45 -10.55 0.46 8.97
N SER A 46 -10.03 0.64 10.18
CA SER A 46 -9.76 1.97 10.72
C SER A 46 -8.36 2.41 10.30
N PRO A 47 -8.17 3.67 9.87
CA PRO A 47 -6.86 4.16 9.51
C PRO A 47 -5.94 4.21 10.73
N VAL A 48 -4.65 4.02 10.51
CA VAL A 48 -3.63 4.21 11.55
C VAL A 48 -2.91 5.54 11.34
N SER A 49 -2.25 6.05 12.39
CA SER A 49 -1.44 7.25 12.24
C SER A 49 -0.21 6.98 11.38
N GLU A 50 0.29 8.01 10.70
CA GLU A 50 1.56 7.94 9.96
C GLU A 50 2.70 7.39 10.82
N LYS A 51 2.75 7.80 12.09
CA LYS A 51 3.75 7.29 13.05
C LYS A 51 3.71 5.77 13.20
N ILE A 52 2.53 5.16 13.23
CA ILE A 52 2.38 3.71 13.34
C ILE A 52 2.84 3.03 12.06
N GLU A 53 2.46 3.58 10.91
CA GLU A 53 2.82 3.05 9.60
C GLU A 53 4.33 3.14 9.35
N LEU A 54 4.95 4.28 9.64
CA LEU A 54 6.41 4.49 9.60
C LEU A 54 7.15 3.49 10.48
N SER A 55 6.70 3.30 11.73
CA SER A 55 7.32 2.34 12.65
C SER A 55 7.32 0.94 12.05
N ARG A 56 6.22 0.52 11.41
CA ARG A 56 6.10 -0.81 10.80
C ARG A 56 7.02 -0.98 9.59
N ILE A 57 7.09 0.04 8.73
CA ILE A 57 7.94 0.01 7.54
C ILE A 57 9.42 0.05 7.93
N SER A 58 9.80 0.87 8.91
CA SER A 58 11.16 0.91 9.45
C SER A 58 11.57 -0.45 10.01
N ASP A 59 10.72 -1.08 10.83
CA ASP A 59 11.00 -2.41 11.40
C ASP A 59 11.17 -3.49 10.30
N PHE A 60 10.40 -3.39 9.21
CA PHE A 60 10.54 -4.26 8.05
C PHE A 60 11.88 -4.04 7.33
N LEU A 61 12.24 -2.78 7.06
CA LEU A 61 13.47 -2.41 6.37
C LEU A 61 14.73 -2.87 7.12
N ASP A 62 14.74 -2.76 8.46
CA ASP A 62 15.86 -3.22 9.30
C ASP A 62 16.14 -4.73 9.15
N ARG A 63 15.13 -5.50 8.74
CA ARG A 63 15.17 -6.96 8.61
C ARG A 63 15.14 -7.42 7.15
N TRP A 64 14.94 -6.50 6.23
CA TRP A 64 14.83 -6.79 4.81
C TRP A 64 16.20 -7.10 4.23
N ASN A 65 16.39 -8.35 3.87
CA ASN A 65 17.61 -8.87 3.25
C ASN A 65 17.49 -8.78 1.73
N GLN A 66 17.59 -7.55 1.20
CA GLN A 66 17.70 -7.18 -0.23
C GLN A 66 17.68 -8.37 -1.21
N PHE A 67 16.49 -8.87 -1.51
CA PHE A 67 16.32 -9.71 -2.68
C PHE A 67 16.33 -8.79 -3.92
N ASN A 68 16.81 -9.30 -5.06
CA ASN A 68 16.69 -8.63 -6.37
C ASN A 68 15.21 -8.59 -6.81
N LYS A 69 14.34 -7.91 -6.05
CA LYS A 69 12.92 -7.74 -6.29
C LYS A 69 12.56 -6.27 -6.17
N MET A 70 11.62 -5.82 -7.00
CA MET A 70 11.09 -4.47 -6.92
C MET A 70 10.19 -4.35 -5.69
N LEU A 71 10.34 -3.28 -4.92
CA LEU A 71 9.50 -2.99 -3.76
C LEU A 71 8.49 -1.90 -4.13
N SER A 72 7.21 -2.23 -3.95
CA SER A 72 6.07 -1.33 -4.05
C SER A 72 5.56 -1.00 -2.64
N ILE A 73 5.26 0.28 -2.39
CA ILE A 73 4.68 0.72 -1.13
C ILE A 73 3.17 0.89 -1.29
N ASP A 74 2.36 0.10 -0.58
CA ASP A 74 0.90 0.23 -0.50
C ASP A 74 0.56 1.25 0.59
N THR A 75 0.41 2.51 0.17
CA THR A 75 0.03 3.62 1.04
C THR A 75 -0.61 4.74 0.22
N TYR A 76 -1.55 5.45 0.84
CA TYR A 76 -2.13 6.68 0.30
C TYR A 76 -1.58 7.95 0.98
N LYS A 77 -0.55 7.81 1.83
CA LYS A 77 0.00 8.90 2.64
C LYS A 77 1.36 9.36 2.09
N PRO A 78 1.48 10.61 1.60
CA PRO A 78 2.71 11.08 0.96
C PRO A 78 3.97 10.96 1.82
N ALA A 79 3.86 11.23 3.13
CA ALA A 79 4.99 11.11 4.06
C ALA A 79 5.52 9.67 4.15
N ILE A 80 4.63 8.67 4.06
CA ILE A 80 4.98 7.25 4.10
C ILE A 80 5.62 6.82 2.79
N ALA A 81 5.01 7.20 1.67
CA ALA A 81 5.54 6.91 0.35
C ALA A 81 6.94 7.52 0.18
N ARG A 82 7.14 8.77 0.59
CA ARG A 82 8.45 9.44 0.54
C ARG A 82 9.51 8.68 1.33
N TYR A 83 9.19 8.36 2.59
CA TYR A 83 10.09 7.57 3.43
C TYR A 83 10.44 6.22 2.79
N ALA A 84 9.47 5.52 2.22
CA ALA A 84 9.70 4.24 1.55
C ALA A 84 10.64 4.39 0.34
N LEU A 85 10.39 5.37 -0.53
CA LEU A 85 11.21 5.63 -1.72
C LEU A 85 12.65 6.00 -1.36
N GLU A 86 12.85 6.81 -0.31
CA GLU A 86 14.17 7.14 0.24
C GLU A 86 14.93 5.91 0.76
N ASN A 87 14.21 4.83 1.08
CA ASN A 87 14.76 3.59 1.62
C ASN A 87 14.68 2.41 0.63
N GLY A 88 14.66 2.69 -0.68
CA GLY A 88 14.86 1.69 -1.73
C GLY A 88 13.57 1.07 -2.29
N PHE A 89 12.40 1.58 -1.91
CA PHE A 89 11.19 1.32 -2.69
C PHE A 89 11.27 2.04 -4.04
N THR A 90 10.65 1.44 -5.05
CA THR A 90 10.79 1.86 -6.46
C THR A 90 9.45 1.95 -7.18
N MET A 91 8.36 1.82 -6.44
CA MET A 91 6.99 1.88 -6.96
C MET A 91 6.03 2.29 -5.85
N ILE A 92 4.99 3.04 -6.22
CA ILE A 92 3.90 3.44 -5.32
C ILE A 92 2.63 2.67 -5.71
N ASN A 93 1.88 2.18 -4.73
CA ASN A 93 0.54 1.65 -4.92
C ASN A 93 -0.44 2.47 -4.08
N ASP A 94 -1.25 3.32 -4.75
CA ASP A 94 -2.13 4.29 -4.10
C ASP A 94 -3.61 3.98 -4.36
N ILE A 95 -4.29 3.51 -3.31
CA ILE A 95 -5.72 3.22 -3.33
C ILE A 95 -6.61 4.46 -3.48
N LYS A 96 -6.05 5.67 -3.34
CA LYS A 96 -6.75 6.95 -3.49
C LYS A 96 -6.42 7.70 -4.78
N SER A 97 -5.61 7.11 -5.66
CA SER A 97 -5.30 7.64 -7.00
C SER A 97 -4.85 9.11 -7.01
N GLY A 98 -3.86 9.49 -6.21
CA GLY A 98 -3.36 10.87 -6.15
C GLY A 98 -3.93 11.69 -4.99
N GLY A 99 -5.04 11.25 -4.40
CA GLY A 99 -5.72 12.02 -3.34
C GLY A 99 -6.41 13.26 -3.87
N ASN A 100 -6.55 14.29 -3.03
CA ASN A 100 -7.23 15.55 -3.42
C ASN A 100 -6.28 16.64 -3.91
N ASP A 101 -4.97 16.44 -3.76
CA ASP A 101 -3.94 17.47 -3.95
C ASP A 101 -2.79 17.02 -4.87
N ASP A 102 -2.97 15.90 -5.57
CA ASP A 102 -1.99 15.30 -6.49
C ASP A 102 -0.61 14.99 -5.87
N SER A 103 -0.48 15.08 -4.55
CA SER A 103 0.80 14.97 -3.85
C SER A 103 1.50 13.63 -4.08
N MET A 104 0.75 12.55 -4.25
CA MET A 104 1.29 11.22 -4.60
C MET A 104 1.78 11.16 -6.05
N LEU A 105 1.14 11.88 -6.98
CA LEU A 105 1.58 11.97 -8.38
C LEU A 105 2.84 12.81 -8.50
N GLU A 106 2.89 13.94 -7.80
CA GLU A 106 4.09 14.79 -7.72
C GLU A 106 5.27 13.99 -7.15
N LEU A 107 5.03 13.19 -6.11
CA LEU A 107 6.05 12.34 -5.51
C LEU A 107 6.52 11.24 -6.47
N ALA A 108 5.60 10.59 -7.20
CA ALA A 108 5.97 9.60 -8.22
C ALA A 108 6.86 10.22 -9.31
N ALA A 109 6.54 11.44 -9.74
CA ALA A 109 7.34 12.18 -10.71
C ALA A 109 8.71 12.61 -10.15
N GLU A 110 8.77 13.07 -8.90
CA GLU A 110 10.00 13.47 -8.22
C GLU A 110 11.02 12.32 -8.14
N TYR A 111 10.54 11.10 -7.87
CA TYR A 111 11.39 9.91 -7.73
C TYR A 111 11.50 9.09 -9.03
N ASP A 112 10.92 9.56 -10.13
CA ASP A 112 10.86 8.86 -11.43
C ASP A 112 10.43 7.40 -11.28
N CYS A 113 9.34 7.17 -10.54
CA CYS A 113 8.85 5.84 -10.22
C CYS A 113 7.42 5.59 -10.72
N PRO A 114 7.08 4.34 -11.08
CA PRO A 114 5.71 3.99 -11.42
C PRO A 114 4.77 4.14 -10.21
N ILE A 115 3.53 4.56 -10.49
CA ILE A 115 2.43 4.60 -9.54
C ILE A 115 1.24 3.77 -10.03
N VAL A 116 0.64 2.98 -9.16
CA VAL A 116 -0.66 2.32 -9.39
C VAL A 116 -1.75 3.20 -8.81
N LEU A 117 -2.75 3.49 -9.64
CA LEU A 117 -3.94 4.25 -9.27
C LEU A 117 -5.11 3.28 -9.20
N MET A 118 -5.86 3.30 -8.09
CA MET A 118 -7.07 2.47 -7.92
C MET A 118 -8.34 3.30 -7.74
N HIS A 119 -9.43 2.80 -8.29
CA HIS A 119 -10.76 3.39 -8.15
C HIS A 119 -11.47 2.82 -6.91
N MET A 120 -12.05 3.70 -6.09
CA MET A 120 -12.88 3.35 -4.94
C MET A 120 -13.93 4.46 -4.70
N GLN A 121 -15.17 4.08 -4.37
CA GLN A 121 -16.16 5.02 -3.84
C GLN A 121 -15.99 5.17 -2.32
N GLY A 122 -15.88 6.40 -1.84
CA GLY A 122 -15.73 6.67 -0.40
C GLY A 122 -14.32 6.36 0.13
N ASN A 123 -14.23 5.59 1.21
CA ASN A 123 -12.96 5.19 1.84
C ASN A 123 -13.08 3.78 2.43
N PRO A 124 -12.00 3.14 2.93
CA PRO A 124 -12.08 1.76 3.42
C PRO A 124 -13.17 1.49 4.48
N GLN A 125 -13.58 2.50 5.26
CA GLN A 125 -14.65 2.37 6.25
C GLN A 125 -16.04 2.39 5.61
N THR A 126 -16.22 3.12 4.50
CA THR A 126 -17.54 3.40 3.90
C THR A 126 -17.75 2.81 2.51
N MET A 127 -16.71 2.29 1.86
CA MET A 127 -16.75 1.85 0.45
C MET A 127 -17.71 0.69 0.16
N GLN A 128 -18.16 -0.02 1.21
CA GLN A 128 -19.16 -1.09 1.10
C GLN A 128 -20.57 -0.66 1.57
N ILE A 129 -20.74 0.59 2.00
CA ILE A 129 -22.03 1.12 2.44
C ILE A 129 -22.82 1.56 1.20
N ASN A 130 -23.59 0.62 0.64
CA ASN A 130 -24.47 0.82 -0.51
C ASN A 130 -23.77 1.51 -1.73
N PRO A 131 -22.64 0.98 -2.23
CA PRO A 131 -22.01 1.53 -3.43
C PRO A 131 -22.95 1.35 -4.63
N SER A 132 -23.09 2.40 -5.44
CA SER A 132 -23.96 2.40 -6.61
C SER A 132 -23.28 3.15 -7.75
N TYR A 133 -23.42 2.61 -8.95
CA TYR A 133 -22.99 3.23 -10.21
C TYR A 133 -24.22 3.29 -11.13
N ASP A 134 -24.36 4.38 -11.87
CA ASP A 134 -25.32 4.47 -12.97
C ASP A 134 -24.81 3.65 -14.16
N ASN A 135 -23.51 3.78 -14.47
CA ASN A 135 -22.79 2.91 -15.39
C ASN A 135 -21.34 2.70 -14.90
N ILE A 136 -21.10 1.51 -14.32
CA ILE A 136 -19.82 1.14 -13.74
C ILE A 136 -18.63 1.30 -14.70
N MET A 137 -18.78 0.96 -15.98
CA MET A 137 -17.67 1.01 -16.92
C MET A 137 -17.34 2.46 -17.30
N ASP A 138 -18.37 3.25 -17.62
CA ASP A 138 -18.18 4.65 -18.03
C ASP A 138 -17.61 5.47 -16.87
N GLU A 139 -18.09 5.25 -15.65
CA GLU A 139 -17.62 5.96 -14.46
C GLU A 139 -16.18 5.61 -14.10
N ILE A 140 -15.78 4.33 -14.15
CA ILE A 140 -14.39 3.91 -13.87
C ILE A 140 -13.44 4.42 -14.96
N VAL A 141 -13.82 4.35 -16.23
CA VAL A 141 -12.99 4.89 -17.32
C VAL A 141 -12.83 6.39 -17.17
N SER A 142 -13.94 7.12 -16.97
CA SER A 142 -13.92 8.58 -16.80
C SER A 142 -13.14 9.05 -15.56
N PHE A 143 -13.00 8.18 -14.54
CA PHE A 143 -12.19 8.47 -13.37
C PHE A 143 -10.69 8.50 -13.70
N PHE A 144 -10.20 7.55 -14.50
CA PHE A 144 -8.78 7.43 -14.84
C PHE A 144 -8.33 8.26 -16.04
N GLU A 145 -9.26 8.87 -16.79
CA GLU A 145 -8.94 9.78 -17.90
C GLU A 145 -8.62 11.23 -17.46
N LYS A 146 -8.87 11.57 -16.19
CA LYS A 146 -8.62 12.90 -15.62
C LYS A 146 -7.17 13.06 -15.20
#